data_AF-A0A923AT91-F1
#
_entry.id   AF-A0A923AT91-F1
#
_cell.length_a   1.000
_cell.length_b   1.000
_cell.length_c   1.000
_cell.angle_alpha   90.00
_cell.angle_beta   90.00
_cell.angle_gamma   90.00
#
_symmetry.space_group_name_H-M   'P 1'
#
loop_
_entity.id
_entity.type
_entity.pdbx_description
1 polymer ?
#
loop_
_entity_poly.entity_id
_entity_poly.type
_entity_poly.pdbx_seq_one_letter_code
_entity_poly.pdbx_strand_id
1 'polypeptide(L)'
;MTHESNASNQSAPLDADELMNFADRIGDLPPEHADWVGRLLQECMRARMREADLLSQAPLAGQADGELEQQLAQIALDTAEWLKTLWTVGYMGAGSFPSEPRSAFPGIELEDVLKSALFARIRQGKRPLPFPPPTRNGSPWHELVEGPADTHTVDAEIVRDEQGQAFAARIEGCADWQVVEAIAREEDEGKGQGREFIVQHQGKGPLFQLRLAPFTAELRREPPRWTRRIRRQERGGLLSYTLEWWAKESGGTQDIPLRAATWERAESEAQHWIATRFPAMYGQVSFERIG
;
A
#
# COMPACT_ATOMS: atom_id res chain seq x y z
N MET A 1 -26.22 -70.46 -15.94
CA MET A 1 -26.13 -69.37 -16.93
C MET A 1 -26.93 -68.21 -16.38
N THR A 2 -26.19 -67.16 -16.06
CA THR A 2 -26.57 -65.94 -15.34
C THR A 2 -27.43 -65.05 -16.22
N HIS A 3 -28.61 -64.65 -15.73
CA HIS A 3 -29.26 -63.43 -16.22
C HIS A 3 -28.72 -62.27 -15.38
N GLU A 4 -27.72 -61.60 -15.94
CA GLU A 4 -27.14 -60.38 -15.39
C GLU A 4 -28.14 -59.23 -15.43
N SER A 5 -28.18 -58.55 -14.29
CA SER A 5 -28.96 -57.35 -14.01
C SER A 5 -28.40 -56.18 -14.82
N ASN A 6 -29.13 -55.70 -15.83
CA ASN A 6 -28.76 -54.48 -16.54
C ASN A 6 -29.39 -53.27 -15.82
N ALA A 7 -28.88 -52.97 -14.62
CA ALA A 7 -29.18 -51.77 -13.86
C ALA A 7 -28.15 -50.69 -14.20
N SER A 8 -28.23 -50.13 -15.41
CA SER A 8 -27.34 -49.03 -15.82
C SER A 8 -27.99 -48.16 -16.89
N ASN A 9 -28.94 -47.29 -16.51
CA ASN A 9 -29.21 -46.00 -17.17
C ASN A 9 -30.34 -45.15 -16.55
N GLN A 10 -30.65 -45.28 -15.26
CA GLN A 10 -31.81 -44.57 -14.66
C GLN A 10 -31.53 -43.11 -14.19
N SER A 11 -30.35 -42.55 -14.45
CA SER A 11 -29.99 -41.22 -13.93
C SER A 11 -29.39 -40.25 -14.95
N ALA A 12 -29.34 -40.62 -16.22
CA ALA A 12 -29.00 -39.67 -17.28
C ALA A 12 -30.26 -38.87 -17.65
N PRO A 13 -30.19 -37.52 -17.74
CA PRO A 13 -31.30 -36.74 -18.24
C PRO A 13 -31.56 -37.13 -19.70
N LEU A 14 -32.82 -37.43 -20.01
CA LEU A 14 -33.27 -37.78 -21.36
C LEU A 14 -32.88 -36.68 -22.35
N ASP A 15 -32.42 -37.05 -23.54
CA ASP A 15 -32.10 -36.10 -24.59
C ASP A 15 -33.36 -35.65 -25.38
N ALA A 16 -33.18 -34.72 -26.32
CA ALA A 16 -34.30 -34.12 -27.06
C ALA A 16 -35.00 -35.13 -28.00
N ASP A 17 -34.25 -36.06 -28.57
CA ASP A 17 -34.77 -37.06 -29.50
C ASP A 17 -35.55 -38.15 -28.74
N GLU A 18 -35.05 -38.56 -27.57
CA GLU A 18 -35.74 -39.45 -26.65
C GLU A 18 -37.07 -38.86 -26.15
N LEU A 19 -37.11 -37.55 -25.88
CA LEU A 19 -38.34 -36.86 -25.46
C LEU A 19 -39.36 -36.69 -26.58
N MET A 20 -38.93 -36.44 -27.82
CA MET A 20 -39.84 -36.35 -28.97
C MET A 20 -40.54 -37.69 -29.25
N ASN A 21 -39.83 -38.80 -29.03
CA ASN A 21 -40.40 -40.15 -29.16
C ASN A 21 -41.48 -40.47 -28.11
N PHE A 22 -41.64 -39.70 -27.03
CA PHE A 22 -42.73 -39.90 -26.09
C PHE A 22 -44.09 -39.39 -26.60
N ALA A 23 -44.10 -38.40 -27.49
CA ALA A 23 -45.36 -37.90 -28.05
C ALA A 23 -46.10 -39.01 -28.82
N ASP A 24 -45.36 -39.77 -29.63
CA ASP A 24 -45.91 -40.91 -30.39
C ASP A 24 -46.39 -42.03 -29.46
N ARG A 25 -45.59 -42.37 -28.44
CA ARG A 25 -45.93 -43.41 -27.46
C ARG A 25 -47.13 -43.07 -26.58
N ILE A 26 -47.40 -41.79 -26.36
CA ILE A 26 -48.59 -41.33 -25.62
C ILE A 26 -49.86 -41.53 -26.46
N GLY A 27 -49.76 -41.41 -27.79
CA GLY A 27 -50.87 -41.68 -28.71
C GLY A 27 -51.33 -43.15 -28.69
N ASP A 28 -50.44 -44.08 -28.34
CA ASP A 28 -50.73 -45.51 -28.22
C ASP A 28 -51.37 -45.89 -26.86
N LEU A 29 -51.47 -44.96 -25.91
CA LEU A 29 -52.08 -45.22 -24.60
C LEU A 29 -53.62 -45.21 -24.68
N PRO A 30 -54.31 -45.92 -23.76
CA PRO A 30 -55.74 -45.76 -23.58
C PRO A 30 -56.12 -44.27 -23.40
N PRO A 31 -57.27 -43.81 -23.94
CA PRO A 31 -57.61 -42.38 -23.96
C PRO A 31 -57.61 -41.72 -22.57
N GLU A 32 -58.03 -42.47 -21.55
CA GLU A 32 -58.03 -42.04 -20.14
C GLU A 32 -56.63 -41.77 -19.57
N HIS A 33 -55.59 -42.36 -20.16
CA HIS A 33 -54.20 -42.19 -19.74
C HIS A 33 -53.44 -41.24 -20.65
N ALA A 34 -53.71 -41.27 -21.96
CA ALA A 34 -53.08 -40.39 -22.94
C ALA A 34 -53.26 -38.90 -22.56
N ASP A 35 -54.46 -38.53 -22.08
CA ASP A 35 -54.80 -37.15 -21.74
C ASP A 35 -53.94 -36.56 -20.60
N TRP A 36 -53.79 -37.29 -19.48
CA TRP A 36 -53.04 -36.76 -18.34
C TRP A 36 -51.53 -36.90 -18.53
N VAL A 37 -51.06 -37.97 -19.17
CA VAL A 37 -49.63 -38.18 -19.46
C VAL A 37 -49.16 -37.14 -20.49
N GLY A 38 -49.98 -36.83 -21.49
CA GLY A 38 -49.69 -35.77 -22.46
C GLY A 38 -49.54 -34.39 -21.81
N ARG A 39 -50.45 -34.03 -20.89
CA ARG A 39 -50.36 -32.76 -20.13
C ARG A 39 -49.13 -32.70 -19.24
N LEU A 40 -48.78 -33.80 -18.58
CA LEU A 40 -47.58 -33.88 -17.75
C LEU A 40 -46.30 -33.67 -18.58
N LEU A 41 -46.20 -34.33 -19.75
CA LEU A 41 -45.05 -34.17 -20.65
C LEU A 41 -44.91 -32.72 -21.13
N GLN A 42 -46.01 -32.05 -21.48
CA GLN A 42 -46.01 -30.64 -21.89
C GLN A 42 -45.49 -29.71 -20.78
N GLU A 43 -45.90 -29.93 -19.54
CA GLU A 43 -45.43 -29.14 -18.40
C GLU A 43 -43.94 -29.41 -18.08
N CYS A 44 -43.48 -30.65 -18.22
CA CYS A 44 -42.06 -30.97 -18.12
C CYS A 44 -41.22 -30.26 -19.20
N MET A 45 -41.69 -30.24 -20.46
CA MET A 45 -41.01 -29.55 -21.56
C MET A 45 -40.96 -28.04 -21.32
N ARG A 46 -42.08 -27.45 -20.87
CA ARG A 46 -42.14 -26.03 -20.49
C ARG A 46 -41.16 -25.70 -19.36
N ALA A 47 -41.07 -26.54 -18.33
CA ALA A 47 -40.13 -26.37 -17.23
C ALA A 47 -38.67 -26.43 -17.72
N ARG A 48 -38.34 -27.37 -18.60
CA ARG A 48 -37.00 -27.53 -19.16
C ARG A 48 -36.60 -26.39 -20.10
N MET A 49 -37.53 -25.87 -20.90
CA MET A 49 -37.30 -24.65 -21.68
C MET A 49 -37.05 -23.45 -20.78
N ARG A 50 -37.82 -23.31 -19.69
CA ARG A 50 -37.62 -22.22 -18.72
C ARG A 50 -36.29 -22.34 -17.99
N GLU A 51 -35.84 -23.55 -17.70
CA GLU A 51 -34.51 -23.82 -17.14
C GLU A 51 -33.40 -23.44 -18.14
N ALA A 52 -33.54 -23.79 -19.42
CA ALA A 52 -32.61 -23.38 -20.47
C ALA A 52 -32.58 -21.85 -20.66
N ASP A 53 -33.73 -21.18 -20.56
CA ASP A 53 -33.83 -19.72 -20.58
C ASP A 53 -33.13 -19.11 -19.35
N LEU A 54 -33.31 -19.68 -18.15
CA LEU A 54 -32.61 -19.22 -16.95
C LEU A 54 -31.10 -19.43 -17.03
N LEU A 55 -30.65 -20.55 -17.60
CA LEU A 55 -29.23 -20.85 -17.80
C LEU A 55 -28.60 -19.98 -18.89
N SER A 56 -29.36 -19.57 -19.91
CA SER A 56 -28.89 -18.64 -20.94
C SER A 56 -28.96 -17.17 -20.51
N GLN A 57 -29.81 -16.83 -19.54
CA GLN A 57 -29.88 -15.52 -18.89
C GLN A 57 -28.96 -15.39 -17.68
N ALA A 58 -28.35 -16.48 -17.20
CA ALA A 58 -27.29 -16.41 -16.22
C ALA A 58 -26.14 -15.62 -16.85
N PRO A 59 -25.76 -14.46 -16.29
CA PRO A 59 -24.61 -13.73 -16.81
C PRO A 59 -23.39 -14.67 -16.72
N LEU A 60 -22.45 -14.51 -17.65
CA LEU A 60 -21.10 -15.06 -17.56
C LEU A 60 -20.43 -14.51 -16.27
N ALA A 61 -20.81 -15.07 -15.12
CA ALA A 61 -20.46 -14.55 -13.80
C ALA A 61 -18.96 -14.72 -13.50
N GLY A 62 -18.25 -15.58 -14.24
CA GLY A 62 -16.85 -15.90 -13.97
C GLY A 62 -15.84 -14.77 -14.21
N GLN A 63 -16.18 -13.70 -14.93
CA GLN A 63 -15.24 -12.57 -15.17
C GLN A 63 -15.45 -11.39 -14.22
N ALA A 64 -16.71 -11.02 -13.94
CA ALA A 64 -17.02 -9.94 -12.99
C ALA A 64 -16.78 -10.36 -11.53
N ASP A 65 -17.01 -11.64 -11.21
CA ASP A 65 -16.76 -12.20 -9.88
C ASP A 65 -15.26 -12.29 -9.59
N GLY A 66 -14.45 -12.70 -10.59
CA GLY A 66 -12.99 -12.73 -10.46
C GLY A 66 -12.36 -11.33 -10.30
N GLU A 67 -12.90 -10.30 -10.97
CA GLU A 67 -12.44 -8.92 -10.79
C GLU A 67 -12.80 -8.39 -9.39
N LEU A 68 -14.02 -8.63 -8.92
CA LEU A 68 -14.44 -8.26 -7.56
C LEU A 68 -13.62 -8.99 -6.50
N GLU A 69 -13.40 -10.30 -6.65
CA GLU A 69 -12.55 -11.10 -5.77
C GLU A 69 -11.11 -10.57 -5.72
N GLN A 70 -10.53 -10.20 -6.88
CA GLN A 70 -9.20 -9.59 -6.93
C GLN A 70 -9.17 -8.22 -6.23
N GLN A 71 -10.19 -7.39 -6.42
CA GLN A 71 -10.30 -6.11 -5.74
C GLN A 71 -10.43 -6.29 -4.22
N LEU A 72 -11.25 -7.23 -3.75
CA LEU A 72 -11.39 -7.57 -2.34
C LEU A 72 -10.10 -8.12 -1.75
N ALA A 73 -9.41 -9.00 -2.48
CA ALA A 73 -8.11 -9.52 -2.07
C ALA A 73 -7.07 -8.40 -1.93
N GLN A 74 -7.02 -7.47 -2.89
CA GLN A 74 -6.12 -6.32 -2.81
C GLN A 74 -6.46 -5.41 -1.63
N ILE A 75 -7.74 -5.12 -1.39
CA ILE A 75 -8.17 -4.34 -0.22
C ILE A 75 -7.76 -5.03 1.07
N ALA A 76 -7.94 -6.35 1.17
CA ALA A 76 -7.53 -7.12 2.36
C ALA A 76 -6.02 -7.03 2.61
N LEU A 77 -5.20 -7.12 1.55
CA LEU A 77 -3.74 -6.95 1.63
C LEU A 77 -3.35 -5.52 2.04
N ASP A 78 -4.00 -4.51 1.47
CA ASP A 78 -3.76 -3.10 1.79
C ASP A 78 -4.12 -2.80 3.24
N THR A 79 -5.26 -3.33 3.71
CA THR A 79 -5.70 -3.22 5.11
C THR A 79 -4.75 -3.95 6.05
N ALA A 80 -4.26 -5.14 5.68
CA ALA A 80 -3.30 -5.87 6.49
C ALA A 80 -1.97 -5.11 6.66
N GLU A 81 -1.42 -4.53 5.57
CA GLU A 81 -0.19 -3.73 5.64
C GLU A 81 -0.42 -2.42 6.42
N TRP A 82 -1.60 -1.81 6.29
CA TRP A 82 -1.99 -0.65 7.08
C TRP A 82 -2.02 -0.96 8.58
N LEU A 83 -2.75 -2.00 9.00
CA LEU A 83 -2.85 -2.41 10.40
C LEU A 83 -1.48 -2.79 10.99
N LYS A 84 -0.67 -3.52 10.22
CA LYS A 84 0.70 -3.87 10.61
C LYS A 84 1.57 -2.62 10.81
N THR A 85 1.45 -1.63 9.93
CA THR A 85 2.20 -0.37 10.04
C THR A 85 1.72 0.47 11.23
N LEU A 86 0.40 0.55 11.45
CA LEU A 86 -0.18 1.19 12.63
C LEU A 86 0.37 0.58 13.92
N TRP A 87 0.40 -0.75 13.99
CA TRP A 87 0.91 -1.47 15.15
C TRP A 87 2.40 -1.25 15.39
N THR A 88 3.20 -1.18 14.32
CA THR A 88 4.66 -1.12 14.42
C THR A 88 5.20 0.29 14.59
N VAL A 89 4.53 1.30 14.03
CA VAL A 89 5.03 2.68 13.93
C VAL A 89 4.08 3.70 14.57
N GLY A 90 2.85 3.33 14.91
CA GLY A 90 1.92 4.20 15.66
C GLY A 90 1.24 5.29 14.83
N TYR A 91 1.06 5.07 13.52
CA TYR A 91 0.50 6.00 12.53
C TYR A 91 -1.01 6.35 12.71
N MET A 92 -1.51 6.66 13.91
CA MET A 92 -2.91 7.09 14.08
C MET A 92 -3.03 8.61 14.07
N GLY A 93 -3.42 9.12 12.90
CA GLY A 93 -3.84 10.51 12.71
C GLY A 93 -5.24 10.76 13.25
N ALA A 94 -5.32 11.27 14.48
CA ALA A 94 -6.25 12.28 14.98
C ALA A 94 -6.10 12.33 16.51
N GLY A 95 -5.10 13.07 17.01
CA GLY A 95 -5.06 13.51 18.41
C GLY A 95 -4.45 12.56 19.45
N SER A 96 -3.63 11.58 19.06
CA SER A 96 -2.95 10.72 20.04
C SER A 96 -1.44 10.84 19.90
N PHE A 97 -0.76 11.20 21.00
CA PHE A 97 0.68 11.01 21.20
C PHE A 97 1.11 9.59 20.77
N PRO A 98 2.39 9.36 20.40
CA PRO A 98 2.91 8.00 20.26
C PRO A 98 2.56 7.24 21.54
N SER A 99 1.54 6.37 21.45
CA SER A 99 1.12 5.59 22.60
C SER A 99 2.15 4.49 22.75
N GLU A 100 2.56 4.17 23.98
CA GLU A 100 3.31 2.94 24.24
C GLU A 100 2.62 1.77 23.53
N PRO A 101 3.38 0.77 23.03
CA PRO A 101 2.83 -0.39 22.32
C PRO A 101 1.62 -0.92 23.09
N ARG A 102 0.42 -0.63 22.59
CA ARG A 102 -0.79 -0.86 23.38
C ARG A 102 -0.93 -2.37 23.54
N SER A 103 -1.14 -2.85 24.77
CA SER A 103 -1.51 -4.24 25.03
C SER A 103 -2.90 -4.61 24.47
N ALA A 104 -3.61 -3.65 23.85
CA ALA A 104 -4.88 -3.84 23.16
C ALA A 104 -4.95 -2.97 21.89
N PHE A 105 -5.45 -3.55 20.80
CA PHE A 105 -5.67 -2.84 19.54
C PHE A 105 -6.77 -1.76 19.74
N PRO A 106 -6.56 -0.50 19.31
CA PRO A 106 -7.61 0.51 19.40
C PRO A 106 -8.81 0.10 18.53
N GLY A 107 -10.02 0.51 18.93
CA GLY A 107 -11.16 0.45 18.02
C GLY A 107 -10.86 1.31 16.80
N ILE A 108 -10.95 0.72 15.61
CA ILE A 108 -10.82 1.44 14.34
C ILE A 108 -12.22 1.70 13.81
N GLU A 109 -12.54 2.97 13.64
CA GLU A 109 -13.81 3.41 13.05
C GLU A 109 -13.65 3.63 11.54
N LEU A 110 -14.77 3.71 10.81
CA LEU A 110 -14.77 3.97 9.37
C LEU A 110 -14.05 5.29 9.04
N GLU A 111 -14.21 6.30 9.88
CA GLU A 111 -13.62 7.62 9.69
C GLU A 111 -12.08 7.58 9.77
N ASP A 112 -11.51 6.71 10.60
CA ASP A 112 -10.06 6.49 10.69
C ASP A 112 -9.50 5.97 9.37
N VAL A 113 -10.22 5.04 8.72
CA VAL A 113 -9.84 4.48 7.42
C VAL A 113 -9.91 5.56 6.34
N LEU A 114 -11.03 6.30 6.28
CA LEU A 114 -11.28 7.31 5.25
C LEU A 114 -10.30 8.49 5.33
N LYS A 115 -9.89 8.88 6.54
CA LYS A 115 -8.94 9.98 6.76
C LYS A 115 -7.48 9.52 6.80
N SER A 116 -7.21 8.22 6.70
CA SER A 116 -5.85 7.72 6.79
C SER A 116 -5.03 8.03 5.53
N ALA A 117 -4.14 9.01 5.65
CA ALA A 117 -3.13 9.30 4.63
C ALA A 117 -2.21 8.10 4.35
N LEU A 118 -1.95 7.27 5.36
CA LEU A 118 -1.19 6.02 5.21
C LEU A 118 -1.97 4.99 4.38
N PHE A 119 -3.26 4.78 4.66
CA PHE A 119 -4.07 3.86 3.87
C PHE A 119 -4.20 4.32 2.41
N ALA A 120 -4.46 5.62 2.19
CA ALA A 120 -4.51 6.20 0.86
C ALA A 120 -3.18 6.01 0.08
N ARG A 121 -2.04 6.12 0.77
CA ARG A 121 -0.71 5.85 0.21
C ARG A 121 -0.53 4.38 -0.18
N ILE A 122 -0.92 3.44 0.68
CA ILE A 122 -0.82 1.99 0.40
C ILE A 122 -1.68 1.64 -0.82
N ARG A 123 -2.89 2.21 -0.92
CA ARG A 123 -3.79 2.07 -2.09
C ARG A 123 -3.18 2.56 -3.40
N GLN A 124 -2.19 3.45 -3.36
CA GLN A 124 -1.43 3.90 -4.54
C GLN A 124 -0.25 2.96 -4.88
N GLY A 125 -0.11 1.82 -4.20
CA GLY A 125 1.01 0.89 -4.35
C GLY A 125 2.33 1.37 -3.72
N LYS A 126 2.29 2.46 -2.93
CA LYS A 126 3.47 3.00 -2.26
C LYS A 126 3.67 2.32 -0.90
N ARG A 127 4.93 2.02 -0.57
CA ARG A 127 5.29 1.51 0.76
C ARG A 127 5.11 2.58 1.84
N PRO A 128 4.74 2.23 3.08
CA PRO A 128 4.80 3.14 4.22
C PRO A 128 6.15 3.86 4.30
N LEU A 129 6.16 5.14 4.67
CA LEU A 129 7.42 5.83 4.92
C LEU A 129 8.06 5.25 6.19
N PRO A 130 9.36 4.92 6.16
CA PRO A 130 10.04 4.29 7.29
C PRO A 130 10.18 5.22 8.50
N PHE A 131 10.31 6.53 8.27
CA PHE A 131 10.51 7.54 9.32
C PHE A 131 9.68 8.80 9.01
N PRO A 132 8.34 8.73 9.06
CA PRO A 132 7.54 9.95 8.93
C PRO A 132 7.84 10.89 10.10
N PRO A 133 7.98 12.20 9.87
CA PRO A 133 7.80 13.13 10.96
C PRO A 133 6.33 13.10 11.41
N PRO A 134 6.03 12.90 12.71
CA PRO A 134 4.72 13.13 13.26
C PRO A 134 4.55 14.63 13.43
N THR A 135 3.51 15.17 12.79
CA THR A 135 3.09 16.55 12.96
C THR A 135 1.58 16.55 13.20
N ARG A 136 1.05 17.72 13.60
CA ARG A 136 -0.22 17.94 14.30
C ARG A 136 -1.28 16.84 14.10
N ASN A 137 -1.82 16.39 15.23
CA ASN A 137 -2.84 15.35 15.35
C ASN A 137 -2.40 13.94 14.91
N GLY A 138 -1.10 13.62 14.86
CA GLY A 138 -0.63 12.27 14.50
C GLY A 138 -0.67 11.99 13.00
N SER A 139 -0.84 13.03 12.18
CA SER A 139 -0.86 12.93 10.73
C SER A 139 0.58 13.00 10.20
N PRO A 140 1.12 11.90 9.64
CA PRO A 140 2.42 11.94 8.95
C PRO A 140 2.36 12.95 7.79
N TRP A 141 3.25 13.94 7.77
CA TRP A 141 3.42 14.81 6.60
C TRP A 141 4.17 14.04 5.50
N HIS A 142 3.48 13.08 4.86
CA HIS A 142 4.00 12.41 3.66
C HIS A 142 4.35 13.43 2.57
N GLU A 143 3.60 14.53 2.50
CA GLU A 143 3.84 15.64 1.58
C GLU A 143 5.19 16.34 1.83
N LEU A 144 5.64 16.50 3.08
CA LEU A 144 7.00 17.01 3.35
C LEU A 144 8.08 16.12 2.74
N VAL A 145 7.87 14.81 2.80
CA VAL A 145 8.87 13.81 2.44
C VAL A 145 8.84 13.51 0.94
N GLU A 146 7.68 13.57 0.30
CA GLU A 146 7.51 13.18 -1.10
C GLU A 146 7.06 14.29 -2.03
N GLY A 147 6.40 15.31 -1.49
CA GLY A 147 5.96 16.46 -2.25
C GLY A 147 7.15 17.25 -2.81
N PRO A 148 6.88 18.22 -3.68
CA PRO A 148 7.88 19.24 -4.00
C PRO A 148 8.51 19.78 -2.71
N ALA A 149 9.77 20.21 -2.77
CA ALA A 149 10.48 20.77 -1.62
C ALA A 149 9.94 22.18 -1.28
N ASP A 150 8.63 22.27 -1.11
CA ASP A 150 7.88 23.45 -0.78
C ASP A 150 8.06 23.78 0.70
N THR A 151 7.82 25.03 1.01
CA THR A 151 7.92 25.55 2.36
C THR A 151 6.57 25.42 3.04
N HIS A 152 6.56 24.80 4.22
CA HIS A 152 5.35 24.61 5.02
C HIS A 152 5.41 25.45 6.29
N THR A 153 4.35 26.19 6.58
CA THR A 153 4.21 26.90 7.85
C THR A 153 3.95 25.91 8.99
N VAL A 154 4.72 26.03 10.07
CA VAL A 154 4.64 25.20 11.28
C VAL A 154 4.58 26.05 12.54
N ASP A 155 4.06 25.47 13.62
CA ASP A 155 4.38 25.90 14.98
C ASP A 155 5.72 25.27 15.41
N ALA A 156 6.70 26.09 15.80
CA ALA A 156 8.00 25.57 16.20
C ALA A 156 8.71 26.40 17.27
N GLU A 157 9.39 25.70 18.17
CA GLU A 157 10.21 26.26 19.24
C GLU A 157 11.59 25.57 19.26
N ILE A 158 12.66 26.33 19.49
CA ILE A 158 14.02 25.78 19.64
C ILE A 158 14.32 25.55 21.11
N VAL A 159 14.77 24.34 21.41
CA VAL A 159 15.23 23.93 22.74
C VAL A 159 16.74 24.11 22.81
N ARG A 160 17.19 24.80 23.87
CA ARG A 160 18.59 25.12 24.12
C ARG A 160 19.07 24.46 25.40
N ASP A 161 20.36 24.13 25.46
CA ASP A 161 20.99 23.63 26.66
C ASP A 161 21.36 24.78 27.63
N GLU A 162 21.99 24.42 28.76
CA GLU A 162 22.45 25.36 29.78
C GLU A 162 23.47 26.39 29.26
N GLN A 163 24.16 26.07 28.17
CA GLN A 163 25.17 26.92 27.52
C GLN A 163 24.54 27.81 26.44
N GLY A 164 23.23 27.67 26.21
CA GLY A 164 22.47 28.43 25.20
C GLY A 164 22.57 27.86 23.78
N GLN A 165 23.19 26.70 23.59
CA GLN A 165 23.33 26.02 22.31
C GLN A 165 22.03 25.30 21.94
N ALA A 166 21.57 25.49 20.70
CA ALA A 166 20.40 24.78 20.18
C ALA A 166 20.76 23.32 19.91
N PHE A 167 19.99 22.40 20.49
CA PHE A 167 20.21 20.95 20.31
C PHE A 167 18.94 20.18 19.87
N ALA A 168 17.75 20.73 20.13
CA ALA A 168 16.48 20.12 19.74
C ALA A 168 15.46 21.19 19.32
N ALA A 169 14.40 20.75 18.68
CA ALA A 169 13.25 21.57 18.34
C ALA A 169 11.96 20.87 18.76
N ARG A 170 10.94 21.66 19.10
CA ARG A 170 9.57 21.18 19.18
C ARG A 170 8.84 21.71 17.96
N ILE A 171 8.36 20.83 17.07
CA ILE A 171 7.64 21.20 15.85
C ILE A 171 6.27 20.55 15.87
N GLU A 172 5.20 21.36 15.76
CA GLU A 172 3.81 20.91 15.82
C GLU A 172 3.51 20.03 17.05
N GLY A 173 4.12 20.38 18.19
CA GLY A 173 4.01 19.63 19.45
C GLY A 173 4.88 18.37 19.56
N CYS A 174 5.59 17.97 18.50
CA CYS A 174 6.55 16.86 18.55
C CYS A 174 7.91 17.35 19.04
N ALA A 175 8.45 16.74 20.11
CA ALA A 175 9.74 17.11 20.71
C ALA A 175 10.93 16.24 20.23
N ASP A 176 10.68 15.29 19.32
CA ASP A 176 11.70 14.33 18.85
C ASP A 176 12.59 14.91 17.73
N TRP A 177 12.47 16.21 17.43
CA TRP A 177 13.28 16.86 16.41
C TRP A 177 14.63 17.26 16.99
N GLN A 178 15.69 16.79 16.35
CA GLN A 178 17.07 17.09 16.71
C GLN A 178 17.61 18.21 15.83
N VAL A 179 18.32 19.17 16.42
CA VAL A 179 19.05 20.19 15.65
C VAL A 179 20.38 19.57 15.22
N VAL A 180 20.54 19.40 13.91
CA VAL A 180 21.76 18.86 13.29
C VAL A 180 22.78 19.98 13.08
N GLU A 181 22.31 21.16 12.72
CA GLU A 181 23.15 22.31 12.37
C GLU A 181 22.41 23.62 12.67
N ALA A 182 23.09 24.58 13.28
CA ALA A 182 22.60 25.95 13.39
C ALA A 182 23.22 26.77 12.26
N ILE A 183 22.38 27.33 11.39
CA ILE A 183 22.82 28.17 10.28
C ILE A 183 22.90 29.60 10.81
N ALA A 184 24.09 30.02 11.21
CA ALA A 184 24.35 31.41 11.54
C ALA A 184 24.28 32.24 10.26
N ARG A 185 23.41 33.24 10.20
CA ARG A 185 23.60 34.35 9.26
C ARG A 185 24.60 35.30 9.89
N GLU A 186 25.65 35.63 9.14
CA GLU A 186 26.55 36.74 9.46
C GLU A 186 25.68 37.99 9.67
N GLU A 187 25.95 38.76 10.74
CA GLU A 187 25.17 39.90 11.26
C GLU A 187 24.14 39.57 12.35
N ASP A 188 24.63 38.94 13.42
CA ASP A 188 24.01 38.97 14.75
C ASP A 188 24.41 40.29 15.44
N GLU A 189 23.74 41.41 15.12
CA GLU A 189 23.66 42.58 16.00
C GLU A 189 22.52 43.53 15.58
N GLY A 190 21.31 43.16 16.00
CA GLY A 190 20.20 44.10 16.11
C GLY A 190 19.11 43.96 15.03
N LYS A 191 17.92 43.57 15.52
CA LYS A 191 16.59 43.64 14.86
C LYS A 191 16.21 42.43 13.99
N GLY A 192 15.60 41.44 14.64
CA GLY A 192 14.44 40.71 14.10
C GLY A 192 14.66 39.85 12.86
N GLN A 193 15.89 39.44 12.53
CA GLN A 193 16.13 38.52 11.43
C GLN A 193 15.98 37.06 11.89
N GLY A 194 15.38 36.26 11.01
CA GLY A 194 15.01 34.89 11.33
C GLY A 194 16.20 33.97 11.55
N ARG A 195 16.07 33.06 12.52
CA ARG A 195 17.10 32.04 12.82
C ARG A 195 16.84 30.80 11.99
N GLU A 196 17.88 30.21 11.42
CA GLU A 196 17.77 29.03 10.57
C GLU A 196 18.53 27.84 11.18
N PHE A 197 17.91 26.66 11.09
CA PHE A 197 18.44 25.42 11.63
C PHE A 197 18.21 24.28 10.64
N ILE A 198 19.13 23.33 10.57
CA ILE A 198 18.85 22.02 9.98
C ILE A 198 18.40 21.10 11.10
N VAL A 199 17.23 20.49 10.92
CA VAL A 199 16.62 19.58 11.88
C VAL A 199 16.36 18.22 11.25
N GLN A 200 16.36 17.18 12.09
CA GLN A 200 16.05 15.81 11.70
C GLN A 200 15.19 15.14 12.77
N HIS A 201 14.12 14.48 12.36
CA HIS A 201 13.23 13.78 13.28
C HIS A 201 13.89 12.48 13.78
N GLN A 202 14.08 12.36 15.09
CA GLN A 202 14.73 11.21 15.76
C GLN A 202 16.13 10.84 15.21
N GLY A 203 16.81 11.78 14.54
CA GLY A 203 18.08 11.49 13.85
C GLY A 203 17.93 10.52 12.67
N LYS A 204 16.72 10.39 12.11
CA LYS A 204 16.38 9.49 10.99
C LYS A 204 15.70 10.23 9.86
N GLY A 205 15.83 9.69 8.66
CA GLY A 205 15.13 10.20 7.48
C GLY A 205 15.67 11.53 6.93
N PRO A 206 14.86 12.23 6.10
CA PRO A 206 15.29 13.45 5.44
C PRO A 206 15.70 14.54 6.44
N LEU A 207 16.54 15.46 5.98
CA LEU A 207 16.82 16.69 6.70
C LEU A 207 15.82 17.76 6.30
N PHE A 208 15.56 18.67 7.23
CA PHE A 208 14.66 19.79 7.01
C PHE A 208 15.33 21.08 7.46
N GLN A 209 15.16 22.13 6.67
CA GLN A 209 15.51 23.48 7.07
C GLN A 209 14.31 24.07 7.84
N LEU A 210 14.56 24.44 9.09
CA LEU A 210 13.63 25.16 9.96
C LEU A 210 14.05 26.63 10.01
N ARG A 211 13.16 27.52 9.57
CA ARG A 211 13.33 28.96 9.62
C ARG A 211 12.36 29.56 10.62
N LEU A 212 12.88 30.21 11.66
CA LEU A 212 12.09 30.91 12.68
C LEU A 212 12.06 32.41 12.40
N ALA A 213 10.88 32.96 12.18
CA ALA A 213 10.61 34.40 12.16
C ALA A 213 9.84 34.81 13.44
N PRO A 214 9.71 36.11 13.76
CA PRO A 214 9.10 36.56 15.03
C PRO A 214 7.68 36.04 15.32
N PHE A 215 6.92 35.65 14.29
CA PHE A 215 5.52 35.18 14.43
C PHE A 215 5.20 33.94 13.61
N THR A 216 6.15 33.41 12.85
CA THR A 216 5.95 32.25 11.98
C THR A 216 7.18 31.37 12.01
N ALA A 217 6.97 30.07 11.91
CA ALA A 217 8.03 29.14 11.60
C ALA A 217 7.71 28.43 10.31
N GLU A 218 8.75 28.09 9.57
CA GLU A 218 8.64 27.44 8.28
C GLU A 218 9.60 26.27 8.20
N LEU A 219 9.11 25.16 7.65
CA LEU A 219 9.85 23.93 7.49
C LEU A 219 9.89 23.55 6.02
N ARG A 220 11.08 23.28 5.50
CA ARG A 220 11.30 22.84 4.12
C ARG A 220 12.21 21.62 4.10
N ARG A 221 11.91 20.63 3.26
CA ARG A 221 12.79 19.48 3.05
C ARG A 221 14.07 19.91 2.33
N GLU A 222 15.21 19.49 2.85
CA GLU A 222 16.50 19.72 2.20
C GLU A 222 16.73 18.75 1.03
N PRO A 223 17.45 19.18 -0.01
CA PRO A 223 17.83 18.28 -1.09
C PRO A 223 18.77 17.17 -0.57
N PRO A 224 18.82 16.01 -1.24
CA PRO A 224 19.76 14.95 -0.90
C PRO A 224 21.21 15.47 -0.87
N ARG A 225 21.92 15.21 0.23
CA ARG A 225 23.32 15.61 0.43
C ARG A 225 24.30 14.71 -0.33
N TRP A 226 23.89 13.51 -0.69
CA TRP A 226 24.74 12.54 -1.38
C TRP A 226 24.06 11.97 -2.61
N THR A 227 24.88 11.63 -3.61
CA THR A 227 24.47 10.85 -4.77
C THR A 227 25.15 9.48 -4.70
N ARG A 228 24.40 8.42 -4.99
CA ARG A 228 24.90 7.05 -5.15
C ARG A 228 24.51 6.52 -6.52
N ARG A 229 25.23 5.50 -6.99
CA ARG A 229 24.97 4.92 -8.31
C ARG A 229 24.19 3.63 -8.17
N ILE A 230 23.19 3.47 -9.02
CA ILE A 230 22.58 2.17 -9.26
C ILE A 230 23.03 1.73 -10.65
N ARG A 231 23.73 0.59 -10.72
CA ARG A 231 24.17 -0.02 -11.97
C ARG A 231 23.15 -1.02 -12.47
N ARG A 232 22.83 -0.93 -13.76
CA ARG A 232 22.13 -1.96 -14.52
C ARG A 232 23.17 -2.87 -15.18
N GLN A 233 22.99 -4.18 -15.03
CA GLN A 233 23.84 -5.18 -15.68
C GLN A 233 22.97 -6.22 -16.37
N GLU A 234 23.32 -6.53 -17.62
CA GLU A 234 22.69 -7.61 -18.38
C GLU A 234 23.68 -8.76 -18.54
N ARG A 235 23.29 -9.96 -18.10
CA ARG A 235 24.10 -11.18 -18.26
C ARG A 235 23.19 -12.35 -18.63
N GLY A 236 23.44 -12.96 -19.79
CA GLY A 236 22.67 -14.12 -20.24
C GLY A 236 21.17 -13.84 -20.43
N GLY A 237 20.81 -12.62 -20.87
CA GLY A 237 19.41 -12.19 -21.02
C GLY A 237 18.70 -11.87 -19.71
N LEU A 238 19.38 -11.98 -18.56
CA LEU A 238 18.87 -11.58 -17.26
C LEU A 238 19.37 -10.18 -16.91
N LEU A 239 18.42 -9.32 -16.57
CA LEU A 239 18.65 -7.94 -16.18
C LEU A 239 18.72 -7.86 -14.66
N SER A 240 19.77 -7.23 -14.13
CA SER A 240 20.03 -7.11 -12.70
C SER A 240 20.45 -5.69 -12.33
N TYR A 241 20.19 -5.31 -11.08
CA TYR A 241 20.51 -4.00 -10.55
C TYR A 241 21.37 -4.11 -9.28
N THR A 242 22.39 -3.27 -9.17
CA THR A 242 23.23 -3.17 -7.96
C THR A 242 23.36 -1.73 -7.50
N LEU A 243 23.27 -1.49 -6.20
CA LEU A 243 23.57 -0.20 -5.56
C LEU A 243 25.07 -0.17 -5.19
N GLU A 244 25.80 0.81 -5.71
CA GLU A 244 27.15 1.11 -5.24
C GLU A 244 27.08 1.85 -3.90
N TRP A 245 27.56 1.20 -2.84
CA TRP A 245 27.55 1.76 -1.49
C TRP A 245 28.96 1.89 -0.91
N TRP A 246 29.29 3.07 -0.41
CA TRP A 246 30.55 3.26 0.33
C TRP A 246 30.38 2.80 1.78
N ALA A 247 30.99 1.68 2.14
CA ALA A 247 31.01 1.19 3.51
C ALA A 247 32.28 1.70 4.21
N LYS A 248 32.10 2.65 5.13
CA LYS A 248 33.20 3.23 5.93
C LYS A 248 33.99 2.15 6.68
N GLU A 249 33.30 1.08 7.10
CA GLU A 249 33.88 -0.06 7.83
C GLU A 249 34.80 -0.95 6.98
N SER A 250 34.51 -1.13 5.69
CA SER A 250 35.36 -1.93 4.78
C SER A 250 36.37 -1.08 4.00
N GLY A 251 36.40 0.24 4.22
CA GLY A 251 37.31 1.17 3.53
C GLY A 251 37.14 1.20 2.00
N GLY A 252 35.97 0.82 1.49
CA GLY A 252 35.75 0.62 0.05
C GLY A 252 34.28 0.61 -0.37
N THR A 253 34.08 0.61 -1.69
CA THR A 253 32.76 0.50 -2.32
C THR A 253 32.32 -0.96 -2.37
N GLN A 254 31.07 -1.22 -1.98
CA GLN A 254 30.41 -2.52 -2.08
C GLN A 254 29.25 -2.44 -3.06
N ASP A 255 29.05 -3.50 -3.84
CA ASP A 255 27.89 -3.66 -4.72
C ASP A 255 26.79 -4.44 -4.00
N ILE A 256 25.68 -3.76 -3.71
CA ILE A 256 24.53 -4.35 -3.02
C ILE A 256 23.49 -4.79 -4.07
N PRO A 257 23.15 -6.09 -4.17
CA PRO A 257 22.16 -6.55 -5.13
C PRO A 257 20.75 -6.06 -4.77
N LEU A 258 20.03 -5.53 -5.76
CA LEU A 258 18.67 -5.01 -5.61
C LEU A 258 17.67 -5.97 -6.25
N ARG A 259 16.58 -6.30 -5.53
CA ARG A 259 15.51 -7.16 -6.03
C ARG A 259 14.57 -6.37 -6.95
N ALA A 260 15.03 -6.08 -8.16
CA ALA A 260 14.34 -5.23 -9.10
C ALA A 260 14.46 -5.74 -10.55
N ALA A 261 13.39 -5.51 -11.32
CA ALA A 261 13.35 -5.73 -12.77
C ALA A 261 13.22 -4.42 -13.57
N THR A 262 12.95 -3.29 -12.89
CA THR A 262 12.83 -1.95 -13.47
C THR A 262 13.65 -0.95 -12.66
N TRP A 263 13.95 0.21 -13.25
CA TRP A 263 14.67 1.29 -12.57
C TRP A 263 13.93 1.82 -11.35
N GLU A 264 12.63 2.02 -11.48
CA GLU A 264 11.75 2.55 -10.42
C GLU A 264 11.75 1.58 -9.23
N ARG A 265 11.73 0.27 -9.53
CA ARG A 265 11.83 -0.75 -8.49
C ARG A 265 13.23 -0.78 -7.86
N ALA A 266 14.28 -0.60 -8.64
CA ALA A 266 15.66 -0.57 -8.14
C ALA A 266 15.86 0.60 -7.17
N GLU A 267 15.40 1.81 -7.53
CA GLU A 267 15.45 2.97 -6.65
C GLU A 267 14.64 2.74 -5.35
N SER A 268 13.43 2.17 -5.45
CA SER A 268 12.61 1.85 -4.27
C SER A 268 13.29 0.82 -3.35
N GLU A 269 13.91 -0.22 -3.90
CA GLU A 269 14.65 -1.22 -3.12
C GLU A 269 15.93 -0.63 -2.50
N ALA A 270 16.63 0.25 -3.22
CA ALA A 270 17.80 0.95 -2.69
C ALA A 270 17.41 1.87 -1.52
N GLN A 271 16.33 2.64 -1.66
CA GLN A 271 15.78 3.45 -0.57
C GLN A 271 15.39 2.60 0.65
N HIS A 272 14.74 1.46 0.43
CA HIS A 272 14.34 0.55 1.50
C HIS A 272 15.55 -0.05 2.23
N TRP A 273 16.60 -0.43 1.48
CA TRP A 273 17.85 -0.93 2.04
C TRP A 273 18.55 0.14 2.89
N ILE A 274 18.63 1.39 2.42
CA ILE A 274 19.17 2.52 3.19
C ILE A 274 18.34 2.74 4.44
N ALA A 275 17.01 2.76 4.34
CA ALA A 275 16.14 2.93 5.51
C ALA A 275 16.39 1.86 6.59
N THR A 276 16.69 0.63 6.18
CA THR A 276 16.90 -0.48 7.12
C THR A 276 18.31 -0.47 7.73
N ARG A 277 19.34 -0.15 6.95
CA ARG A 277 20.76 -0.26 7.36
C ARG A 277 21.35 1.06 7.85
N PHE A 278 20.93 2.17 7.26
CA PHE A 278 21.41 3.51 7.56
C PHE A 278 20.22 4.49 7.70
N PRO A 279 19.36 4.30 8.73
CA PRO A 279 18.18 5.14 8.96
C PRO A 279 18.44 6.66 8.90
N ALA A 280 19.58 7.09 9.44
CA ALA A 280 20.02 8.48 9.46
C ALA A 280 20.32 9.08 8.08
N MET A 281 20.55 8.25 7.05
CA MET A 281 20.82 8.68 5.67
C MET A 281 19.59 8.56 4.75
N TYR A 282 18.49 7.97 5.22
CA TYR A 282 17.28 7.82 4.41
C TYR A 282 16.77 9.20 3.94
N GLY A 283 16.42 9.34 2.67
CA GLY A 283 15.97 10.62 2.10
C GLY A 283 17.08 11.66 1.88
N GLN A 284 18.32 11.39 2.30
CA GLN A 284 19.49 12.25 2.05
C GLN A 284 20.37 11.73 0.90
N VAL A 285 19.99 10.61 0.29
CA VAL A 285 20.70 9.97 -0.82
C VAL A 285 19.82 9.99 -2.07
N SER A 286 20.32 10.58 -3.15
CA SER A 286 19.77 10.47 -4.50
C SER A 286 20.49 9.37 -5.28
N PHE A 287 19.89 8.93 -6.40
CA PHE A 287 20.44 7.86 -7.23
C PHE A 287 20.71 8.33 -8.66
N GLU A 288 21.92 8.03 -9.13
CA GLU A 288 22.32 8.14 -10.53
C GLU A 288 22.11 6.78 -11.21
N ARG A 289 21.35 6.75 -12.31
CA ARG A 289 21.10 5.54 -13.11
C ARG A 289 22.29 5.31 -14.06
N ILE A 290 23.04 4.25 -13.84
CA ILE A 290 24.19 3.84 -14.67
C ILE A 290 23.82 2.55 -15.40
N GLY A 291 23.90 2.49 -16.73
CA GLY A 291 23.56 1.26 -17.43
C GLY A 291 23.95 1.23 -18.88
#